data_AF-A0A958D5B1-F1
#
_entry.id   AF-A0A958D5B1-F1
#
_cell.length_a   1.000
_cell.length_b   1.000
_cell.length_c   1.000
_cell.angle_alpha   90.00
_cell.angle_beta   90.00
_cell.angle_gamma   90.00
#
_symmetry.space_group_name_H-M   'P 1'
#
loop_
_entity.id
_entity.type
_entity.pdbx_description
1 polymer ?
#
loop_
_entity_poly.entity_id
_entity_poly.type
_entity_poly.pdbx_seq_one_letter_code
_entity_poly.pdbx_strand_id
1 'polypeptide(L)' 'MVICSARSPIKNGHMLVFRNGDKRDIRLANLELISRSENMRRNQIHRYPPELKQVMQLAGKLRRAIDEKH' A
#
# COMPACT_ATOMS: atom_id res chain seq x y z
N MET A 1 11.52 -0.87 15.88
CA MET A 1 11.63 0.56 15.54
C MET A 1 10.28 1.20 15.82
N VAL A 2 10.26 2.01 16.87
CA VAL A 2 9.11 2.38 17.67
C VAL A 2 8.66 3.79 17.29
N ILE A 3 7.43 3.96 16.82
CA ILE A 3 6.80 5.28 16.67
C ILE A 3 5.96 5.54 17.93
N CYS A 4 6.61 5.52 19.09
CA CYS A 4 6.02 5.89 20.38
C CYS A 4 6.54 7.27 20.79
N SER A 5 5.99 8.33 20.19
CA SER A 5 6.11 9.69 20.74
C SER A 5 4.76 10.41 20.87
N ALA A 6 3.65 9.75 20.51
CA ALA A 6 2.31 10.24 20.80
C ALA A 6 1.57 9.13 21.55
N ARG A 7 1.18 9.40 22.80
CA ARG A 7 0.44 8.47 23.69
C ARG A 7 -1.00 8.27 23.20
N SER A 8 -1.19 7.84 21.97
CA SER A 8 -2.48 7.38 21.47
C SER A 8 -2.37 5.88 21.28
N PRO A 9 -3.24 5.07 21.91
CA PRO A 9 -3.23 3.63 21.70
C PRO A 9 -3.37 3.38 20.20
N ILE A 10 -2.50 2.52 19.65
CA ILE A 10 -2.64 2.06 18.27
C ILE A 10 -4.00 1.37 18.22
N LYS A 11 -4.99 2.05 17.64
CA LYS A 11 -6.34 1.51 17.50
C LYS A 11 -6.23 0.20 16.74
N ASN A 12 -6.73 -0.89 17.32
CA ASN A 12 -6.68 -2.21 16.69
C ASN A 12 -7.19 -2.12 15.24
N GLY A 13 -6.48 -2.77 14.31
CA GLY A 13 -6.81 -2.74 12.89
C GLY A 13 -6.26 -1.54 12.11
N HIS A 14 -5.31 -0.78 12.66
CA HIS A 14 -4.54 0.23 11.92
C HIS A 14 -3.19 -0.31 11.44
N MET A 15 -2.65 0.27 10.38
CA MET A 15 -1.36 -0.08 9.78
C MET A 15 -0.59 1.18 9.39
N LEU A 16 0.73 1.08 9.47
CA LEU A 16 1.64 2.12 9.00
C LEU A 16 1.80 2.03 7.48
N VAL A 17 1.66 3.15 6.80
CA VAL A 17 1.90 3.27 5.36
C VAL A 17 2.90 4.39 5.07
N PHE A 18 3.65 4.22 3.98
CA PHE A 18 4.51 5.24 3.40
C PHE A 18 3.70 6.00 2.36
N ARG A 19 3.47 7.30 2.57
CA ARG A 19 2.66 8.14 1.67
C ARG A 19 3.22 8.17 0.25
N ASN A 20 4.54 8.20 0.10
CA ASN A 20 5.22 8.20 -1.19
C ASN A 20 5.47 6.79 -1.77
N GLY A 21 5.14 5.72 -1.05
CA GLY A 21 5.42 4.34 -1.46
C GLY A 21 6.90 3.90 -1.38
N ASP A 22 7.83 4.80 -1.05
CA ASP A 22 9.24 4.48 -0.85
C ASP A 22 9.50 4.09 0.62
N LYS A 23 9.85 2.82 0.81
CA LYS A 23 10.14 2.24 2.12
C LYS A 23 11.45 2.75 2.73
N ARG A 24 12.33 3.39 1.93
CA ARG A 24 13.60 3.95 2.40
C ARG A 24 13.41 5.35 3.02
N ASP A 25 12.34 6.05 2.66
CA ASP A 25 12.02 7.36 3.22
C ASP A 25 11.29 7.22 4.57
N ILE A 26 12.07 7.12 5.64
CA ILE A 26 11.58 6.91 7.02
C ILE A 26 11.20 8.21 7.75
N ARG A 27 11.13 9.35 7.05
CA ARG A 27 10.75 10.63 7.67
C ARG A 27 9.34 10.51 8.26
N LEU A 28 9.13 11.04 9.47
CA LEU A 28 7.79 11.05 10.11
C LEU A 28 6.73 11.71 9.22
N ALA A 29 7.13 12.72 8.43
CA ALA A 29 6.29 13.38 7.44
C ALA A 29 5.94 12.52 6.22
N ASN A 30 6.52 11.33 6.04
CA ASN A 30 6.15 10.36 5.02
C ASN A 30 5.33 9.19 5.61
N LEU A 31 5.48 8.93 6.91
CA LEU A 31 4.72 7.91 7.61
C LEU A 31 3.30 8.38 7.94
N GLU A 32 2.31 7.50 7.77
CA GLU A 32 0.91 7.74 8.12
C GLU A 32 0.33 6.47 8.75
N LEU A 33 -0.42 6.60 9.84
CA LEU A 33 -1.17 5.49 10.45
C LEU A 33 -2.60 5.52 9.94
N ILE A 34 -2.99 4.53 9.13
CA ILE A 34 -4.34 4.44 8.56
C ILE A 34 -5.03 3.15 8.99
N SER A 35 -6.37 3.11 8.96
CA SER A 35 -7.10 1.86 9.20
C SER A 35 -6.93 0.90 8.02
N ARG A 36 -7.08 -0.41 8.26
CA ARG A 36 -7.14 -1.41 7.19
C ARG A 36 -8.29 -1.14 6.20
N SER A 37 -9.42 -0.64 6.70
CA SER A 37 -10.56 -0.25 5.86
C SER A 37 -10.21 0.90 4.92
N GLU A 38 -9.48 1.91 5.40
CA GLU A 38 -9.01 3.03 4.57
C GLU A 38 -7.98 2.56 3.55
N ASN A 39 -7.03 1.70 3.95
CA ASN A 39 -6.05 1.14 3.03
C ASN A 39 -6.72 0.33 1.90
N MET A 40 -7.74 -0.46 2.24
CA MET A 40 -8.54 -1.21 1.25
C MET A 40 -9.30 -0.26 0.32
N ARG A 41 -9.92 0.80 0.85
CA ARG A 41 -10.62 1.82 0.05
C ARG A 41 -9.68 2.51 -0.94
N ARG A 42 -8.46 2.89 -0.50
CA ARG A 42 -7.44 3.53 -1.35
C ARG A 42 -6.99 2.61 -2.49
N ASN A 43 -6.86 1.30 -2.23
CA ASN A 43 -6.34 0.30 -3.18
C ASN A 43 -7.42 -0.54 -3.89
N GLN A 44 -8.71 -0.21 -3.73
CA GLN A 44 -9.79 -1.03 -4.23
C GLN A 44 -9.79 -1.08 -5.77
N ILE A 45 -9.54 -2.26 -6.34
CA ILE A 45 -9.54 -2.46 -7.79
C ILE A 45 -10.93 -2.31 -8.42
N HIS A 46 -12.00 -2.53 -7.65
CA HIS A 46 -13.37 -2.52 -8.17
C HIS A 46 -13.78 -1.19 -8.79
N ARG A 47 -13.14 -0.07 -8.41
CA ARG A 47 -13.42 1.27 -8.94
C ARG A 47 -13.08 1.48 -10.42
N TYR A 48 -12.28 0.59 -11.01
CA TYR A 48 -11.82 0.72 -12.38
C TYR A 48 -12.76 0.00 -13.37
N PRO A 49 -12.85 0.47 -14.63
CA PRO A 49 -13.57 -0.23 -15.68
C PRO A 49 -12.95 -1.61 -15.96
N PRO A 50 -13.74 -2.57 -16.50
CA PRO A 50 -13.29 -3.96 -16.70
C PRO A 50 -12.07 -4.08 -17.62
N GLU A 51 -12.01 -3.29 -18.70
CA GLU A 51 -10.89 -3.26 -19.64
C GLU A 51 -9.58 -2.88 -18.94
N LEU A 52 -9.61 -1.85 -18.09
CA LEU A 52 -8.44 -1.42 -17.34
C LEU A 52 -7.99 -2.48 -16.33
N LYS A 53 -8.93 -3.19 -15.69
CA LYS A 53 -8.60 -4.32 -14.81
C LYS A 53 -7.84 -5.42 -15.56
N GLN A 54 -8.26 -5.74 -16.79
CA GLN A 54 -7.60 -6.75 -17.63
C GLN A 54 -6.16 -6.33 -17.97
N VAL A 55 -5.95 -5.07 -18.37
CA VAL A 55 -4.62 -4.53 -18.68
C VAL A 55 -3.71 -4.57 -17.45
N MET A 56 -4.19 -4.14 -16.28
CA MET A 56 -3.41 -4.17 -15.03
C MET A 56 -2.99 -5.60 -14.66
N GLN A 57 -3.90 -6.57 -14.81
CA GLN A 57 -3.61 -7.99 -14.54
C GLN A 57 -2.59 -8.55 -15.52
N LEU A 58 -2.73 -8.24 -16.82
CA LEU A 58 -1.79 -8.67 -17.86
C LEU A 58 -0.39 -8.12 -17.59
N ALA A 59 -0.28 -6.82 -17.29
CA ALA A 59 0.99 -6.18 -16.95
C ALA A 59 1.65 -6.83 -15.72
N GLY A 60 0.85 -7.16 -14.70
CA GLY A 60 1.33 -7.87 -13.52
C GLY A 60 1.84 -9.28 -13.82
N LYS A 61 1.13 -10.04 -14.67
CA LYS A 61 1.56 -11.38 -15.12
C LYS A 61 2.87 -11.31 -15.91
N LEU A 62 2.96 -10.35 -16.84
CA LEU A 62 4.16 -10.14 -17.65
C LEU A 62 5.39 -9.84 -16.78
N ARG A 63 5.22 -8.93 -15.80
CA ARG A 63 6.30 -8.59 -14.87
C ARG A 63 6.79 -9.81 -14.08
N ARG A 64 5.87 -10.62 -13.54
CA ARG A 64 6.23 -11.87 -12.83
C ARG A 64 6.96 -12.85 -13.73
N ALA A 65 6.50 -13.03 -14.97
CA ALA A 65 7.17 -13.91 -15.91
C ALA A 65 8.60 -13.46 -16.25
N ILE A 66 8.86 -12.15 -16.28
CA ILE A 66 10.21 -11.59 -16.46
C ILE A 66 11.07 -11.83 -15.22
N ASP A 67 10.52 -11.57 -14.04
CA ASP A 67 11.20 -11.72 -12.75
C ASP A 67 11.49 -13.20 -12.42
N GLU A 68 10.65 -14.16 -12.86
CA GLU A 68 10.86 -15.60 -12.68
C GLU A 68 11.87 -16.22 -13.67
N LYS A 69 12.15 -15.53 -14.78
CA LYS A 69 13.10 -15.97 -15.81
C LYS A 69 14.55 -15.56 -15.51
N HIS A 70 14.76 -14.68 -14.53
CA HIS A 70 16.07 -14.21 -14.06
C HIS A 70 16.35 -14.71 -12.65
#